data_AF-A0A1M7PGW2-F1
#
_entry.id   AF-A0A1M7PGW2-F1
#
_cell.length_a   1.000
_cell.length_b   1.000
_cell.length_c   1.000
_cell.angle_alpha   90.00
_cell.angle_beta   90.00
_cell.angle_gamma   90.00
#
_symmetry.space_group_name_H-M   'P 1'
#
loop_
_entity.id
_entity.type
_entity.pdbx_description
1 polymer ?
#
loop_
_entity_poly.entity_id
_entity_poly.type
_entity_poly.pdbx_seq_one_letter_code
_entity_poly.pdbx_strand_id
1 'polypeptide(L)'
;MKMIFLYVALTFTSLSCKSGGSSTSAEVEGKHEQVDSLQADSLDQLEAKDSSFYLKASKGKEGEICLKYRLNHTNTYKYFCFKYFDYSDVVFPDTSVGIINDGSFRESSYYLVHDSILILPLIGMNNFLSVYILNLQSQEVLGSDIRTSFSLVWIDGKSSTFLTTDTPDYINDTTYLYKLNKYKIEGGAMSLIKRDTAHLNVNLKDDLKINYKIARRILH
;
A
#
# COMPACT_ATOMS: atom_id res chain seq x y z
N MET A 1 65.51 -4.97 -38.38
CA MET A 1 64.76 -5.48 -39.55
C MET A 1 63.49 -6.16 -39.04
N LYS A 2 62.34 -5.81 -39.62
CA LYS A 2 61.00 -6.41 -39.50
C LYS A 2 60.16 -6.16 -38.22
N MET A 3 59.29 -5.14 -38.34
CA MET A 3 57.93 -5.10 -37.78
C MET A 3 57.16 -6.38 -38.12
N ILE A 4 56.35 -6.87 -37.17
CA ILE A 4 55.07 -7.52 -37.47
C ILE A 4 54.04 -7.10 -36.41
N PHE A 5 53.10 -6.25 -36.83
CA PHE A 5 51.82 -6.04 -36.17
C PHE A 5 50.96 -7.28 -36.38
N LEU A 6 50.37 -7.84 -35.32
CA LEU A 6 49.32 -8.84 -35.43
C LEU A 6 47.98 -8.21 -35.05
N TYR A 7 47.15 -7.98 -36.07
CA TYR A 7 45.72 -7.71 -35.93
C TYR A 7 44.99 -9.01 -35.59
N VAL A 8 44.24 -9.03 -34.48
CA VAL A 8 43.25 -10.08 -34.22
C VAL A 8 41.87 -9.48 -34.46
N ALA A 9 41.26 -9.88 -35.57
CA ALA A 9 39.85 -9.66 -35.84
C ALA A 9 39.02 -10.72 -35.10
N LEU A 10 38.14 -10.30 -34.20
CA LEU A 10 37.14 -11.17 -33.58
C LEU A 10 35.81 -10.97 -34.31
N THR A 11 35.47 -11.95 -35.13
CA THR A 11 34.18 -12.07 -35.82
C THR A 11 33.12 -12.56 -34.84
N PHE A 12 32.06 -11.78 -34.64
CA PHE A 12 30.84 -12.24 -33.98
C PHE A 12 30.10 -13.21 -34.91
N THR A 13 29.92 -14.45 -34.46
CA THR A 13 28.97 -15.39 -35.07
C THR A 13 27.73 -15.46 -34.18
N SER A 14 26.61 -15.01 -34.72
CA SER A 14 25.28 -15.13 -34.13
C SER A 14 24.73 -16.53 -34.45
N LEU A 15 24.55 -17.35 -33.42
CA LEU A 15 23.78 -18.59 -33.53
C LEU A 15 22.34 -18.32 -33.08
N SER A 16 21.51 -18.15 -34.09
CA SER A 16 20.05 -18.24 -34.05
C SER A 16 19.65 -19.70 -33.84
N CYS A 17 18.92 -19.98 -32.76
CA CYS A 17 18.12 -21.21 -32.64
C CYS A 17 16.67 -20.83 -32.36
N LYS A 18 15.87 -21.10 -33.38
CA LYS A 18 14.42 -20.99 -33.50
C LYS A 18 13.84 -22.37 -33.20
N SER A 19 12.98 -22.50 -32.19
CA SER A 19 11.97 -23.55 -32.19
C SER A 19 10.71 -23.05 -31.49
N GLY A 20 9.68 -22.79 -32.31
CA GLY A 20 8.33 -22.50 -31.85
C GLY A 20 7.59 -23.76 -31.42
N GLY A 21 6.57 -23.55 -30.59
CA GLY A 21 5.57 -24.53 -30.20
C GLY A 21 4.61 -23.88 -29.21
N SER A 22 3.39 -23.61 -29.65
CA SER A 22 2.39 -22.69 -29.09
C SER A 22 1.62 -23.20 -27.87
N SER A 23 1.20 -22.29 -27.00
CA SER A 23 -0.17 -22.26 -26.42
C SER A 23 -0.50 -20.88 -25.85
N THR A 24 -1.24 -20.11 -26.64
CA THR A 24 -2.40 -19.27 -26.31
C THR A 24 -2.59 -18.64 -24.92
N SER A 25 -2.82 -17.32 -24.99
CA SER A 25 -3.79 -16.49 -24.24
C SER A 25 -3.57 -16.24 -22.75
N ALA A 26 -3.07 -15.06 -22.42
CA ALA A 26 -3.93 -13.91 -22.08
C ALA A 26 -3.05 -12.66 -21.86
N GLU A 27 -3.08 -11.73 -22.82
CA GLU A 27 -2.73 -10.34 -22.56
C GLU A 27 -3.66 -9.81 -21.47
N VAL A 28 -3.12 -9.44 -20.32
CA VAL A 28 -3.81 -8.53 -19.41
C VAL A 28 -3.36 -7.14 -19.83
N GLU A 29 -4.16 -6.59 -20.74
CA GLU A 29 -4.15 -5.20 -21.18
C GLU A 29 -4.46 -4.32 -19.96
N GLY A 30 -3.41 -3.81 -19.32
CA GLY A 30 -3.51 -2.73 -18.35
C GLY A 30 -3.88 -1.44 -19.08
N LYS A 31 -5.18 -1.23 -19.32
CA LYS A 31 -5.70 0.05 -19.79
C LYS A 31 -5.41 1.11 -18.74
N HIS A 32 -4.36 1.88 -19.00
CA HIS A 32 -4.13 3.18 -18.38
C HIS A 32 -5.20 4.15 -18.92
N GLU A 33 -6.30 4.31 -18.19
CA GLU A 33 -7.06 5.55 -18.26
C GLU A 33 -6.30 6.58 -17.44
N GLN A 34 -5.39 7.27 -18.14
CA GLN A 34 -4.72 8.47 -17.68
C GLN A 34 -5.77 9.58 -17.61
N VAL A 35 -6.41 9.72 -16.45
CA VAL A 35 -7.14 10.94 -16.10
C VAL A 35 -6.09 12.00 -15.77
N ASP A 36 -6.24 13.14 -16.43
CA ASP A 36 -5.34 14.29 -16.43
C ASP A 36 -4.67 14.60 -15.09
N SER A 37 -3.38 14.89 -15.23
CA SER A 37 -2.47 15.42 -14.22
C SER A 37 -3.08 16.54 -13.40
N LEU A 38 -3.24 16.33 -12.09
CA LEU A 38 -3.17 17.38 -11.10
C LEU A 38 -1.77 17.43 -10.50
N GLN A 39 -1.30 18.65 -10.32
CA GLN A 39 0.09 19.08 -10.13
C GLN A 39 0.76 18.49 -8.88
N ALA A 40 2.09 18.38 -8.99
CA ALA A 40 3.07 17.89 -8.03
C ALA A 40 3.28 18.79 -6.79
N ASP A 41 2.21 19.22 -6.11
CA ASP A 41 2.22 19.97 -4.84
C ASP A 41 1.77 19.11 -3.62
N SER A 42 1.56 17.80 -3.79
CA SER A 42 0.57 17.05 -2.98
C SER A 42 1.09 16.12 -1.86
N LEU A 43 2.37 16.16 -1.47
CA LEU A 43 2.85 15.24 -0.41
C LEU A 43 2.37 15.59 1.01
N ASP A 44 1.89 16.83 1.21
CA ASP A 44 1.45 17.35 2.51
C ASP A 44 -0.06 17.19 2.78
N GLN A 45 -0.81 16.69 1.80
CA GLN A 45 -2.25 16.51 1.93
C GLN A 45 -2.77 15.35 1.06
N LEU A 46 -3.81 14.70 1.55
CA LEU A 46 -4.64 13.78 0.78
C LEU A 46 -5.98 14.45 0.51
N GLU A 47 -6.44 14.44 -0.74
CA GLU A 47 -7.78 14.90 -1.10
C GLU A 47 -8.48 13.88 -1.99
N ALA A 48 -9.69 13.49 -1.60
CA ALA A 48 -10.52 12.55 -2.31
C ALA A 48 -11.96 13.07 -2.35
N LYS A 49 -12.57 13.04 -3.54
CA LYS A 49 -13.90 13.60 -3.77
C LYS A 49 -14.65 12.79 -4.82
N ASP A 50 -15.90 12.45 -4.50
CA ASP A 50 -16.87 11.95 -5.46
C ASP A 50 -18.23 12.65 -5.27
N SER A 51 -19.28 12.18 -5.93
CA SER A 51 -20.63 12.76 -5.86
C SER A 51 -21.23 12.75 -4.44
N SER A 52 -20.85 11.75 -3.65
CA SER A 52 -21.40 11.40 -2.34
C SER A 52 -20.44 11.71 -1.19
N PHE A 53 -19.15 11.76 -1.46
CA PHE A 53 -18.11 11.79 -0.45
C PHE A 53 -17.10 12.90 -0.71
N TYR A 54 -16.60 13.49 0.36
CA TYR A 54 -15.44 14.36 0.34
C TYR A 54 -14.58 14.05 1.54
N LEU A 55 -13.27 13.98 1.33
CA LEU A 55 -12.26 13.90 2.36
C LEU A 55 -11.05 14.72 1.94
N LYS A 56 -10.62 15.58 2.84
CA LYS A 56 -9.32 16.21 2.80
C LYS A 56 -8.62 15.95 4.12
N ALA A 57 -7.45 15.33 4.07
CA ALA A 57 -6.55 15.18 5.19
C ALA A 57 -5.33 16.06 4.93
N SER A 58 -4.94 16.86 5.90
CA SER A 58 -3.76 17.73 5.78
C SER A 58 -3.08 17.87 7.13
N LYS A 59 -1.80 18.23 7.12
CA LYS A 59 -1.09 18.62 8.34
C LYS A 59 -1.81 19.78 9.03
N GLY A 60 -2.04 19.63 10.32
CA GLY A 60 -2.60 20.64 11.23
C GLY A 60 -1.48 21.37 11.98
N LYS A 61 -1.82 21.91 13.15
CA LYS A 61 -0.84 22.51 14.07
C LYS A 61 -0.28 21.44 15.00
N GLU A 62 0.95 21.64 15.48
CA GLU A 62 1.51 20.88 16.61
C GLU A 62 1.42 19.35 16.46
N GLY A 63 1.82 18.80 15.31
CA GLY A 63 1.83 17.34 15.14
C GLY A 63 0.45 16.70 14.92
N GLU A 64 -0.51 17.45 14.38
CA GLU A 64 -1.83 16.93 14.06
C GLU A 64 -2.01 16.65 12.57
N ILE A 65 -2.84 15.66 12.26
CA ILE A 65 -3.54 15.59 10.98
C ILE A 65 -4.96 16.08 11.21
N CYS A 66 -5.41 17.00 10.36
CA CYS A 66 -6.78 17.50 10.36
C CYS A 66 -7.52 17.01 9.13
N LEU A 67 -8.68 16.43 9.38
CA LEU A 67 -9.63 15.98 8.37
C LEU A 67 -10.73 17.03 8.19
N LYS A 68 -11.06 17.34 6.95
CA LYS A 68 -12.31 17.95 6.54
C LYS A 68 -13.04 16.96 5.65
N TYR A 69 -14.24 16.55 6.04
CA TYR A 69 -14.94 15.49 5.30
C TYR A 69 -16.45 15.69 5.27
N ARG A 70 -17.10 15.05 4.29
CA ARG A 70 -18.55 14.94 4.14
C ARG A 70 -18.85 13.50 3.72
N LEU A 71 -19.67 12.81 4.49
CA LEU A 71 -20.09 11.43 4.22
C LEU A 71 -21.35 11.41 3.34
N ASN A 72 -21.61 10.29 2.67
CA ASN A 72 -22.71 10.09 1.71
C ASN A 72 -24.10 10.50 2.24
N HIS A 73 -24.34 10.30 3.54
CA HIS A 73 -25.62 10.61 4.20
C HIS A 73 -25.62 11.92 4.98
N THR A 74 -24.62 12.78 4.77
CA THR A 74 -24.49 14.05 5.48
C THR A 74 -24.34 15.20 4.49
N ASN A 75 -25.16 16.25 4.66
CA ASN A 75 -25.06 17.45 3.82
C ASN A 75 -24.03 18.46 4.36
N THR A 76 -23.50 18.24 5.55
CA THR A 76 -22.60 19.15 6.24
C THR A 76 -21.18 18.62 6.27
N TYR A 77 -20.21 19.53 6.13
CA TYR A 77 -18.82 19.21 6.38
C TYR A 77 -18.58 19.06 7.88
N LYS A 78 -17.80 18.05 8.24
CA LYS A 78 -17.27 17.82 9.57
C LYS A 78 -15.75 18.02 9.56
N TYR A 79 -15.21 18.31 10.75
CA TYR A 79 -13.79 18.50 10.98
C TYR A 79 -13.34 17.58 12.11
N PHE A 80 -12.26 16.85 11.92
CA PHE A 80 -11.72 15.96 12.94
C PHE A 80 -10.19 16.00 12.88
N CYS A 81 -9.55 16.45 13.95
CA CYS A 81 -8.09 16.46 14.06
C CYS A 81 -7.65 15.39 15.07
N PHE A 82 -6.53 14.74 14.79
CA PHE A 82 -5.90 13.77 15.67
C PHE A 82 -4.38 13.95 15.64
N LYS A 83 -3.72 13.61 16.74
CA LYS A 83 -2.26 13.62 16.83
C LYS A 83 -1.68 12.46 16.03
N TYR A 84 -0.67 12.73 15.20
CA TYR A 84 0.21 11.69 14.70
C TYR A 84 1.40 11.53 15.66
N PHE A 85 2.16 10.43 15.54
CA PHE A 85 3.27 10.15 16.45
C PHE A 85 4.25 11.33 16.55
N ASP A 86 4.69 11.60 17.78
CA ASP A 86 5.73 12.59 18.02
C ASP A 86 7.02 12.16 17.27
N TYR A 87 7.87 13.12 16.91
CA TYR A 87 9.23 12.93 16.38
C TYR A 87 9.46 12.85 14.86
N SER A 88 8.47 13.04 13.97
CA SER A 88 8.81 13.31 12.55
C SER A 88 7.77 14.10 11.78
N ASP A 89 8.19 14.67 10.66
CA ASP A 89 7.24 15.05 9.63
C ASP A 89 6.56 13.79 9.06
N VAL A 90 5.35 13.95 8.55
CA VAL A 90 4.58 12.85 7.95
C VAL A 90 4.25 13.17 6.51
N VAL A 91 4.18 12.15 5.67
CA VAL A 91 3.84 12.32 4.25
C VAL A 91 2.59 11.54 3.94
N PHE A 92 1.72 12.11 3.12
CA PHE A 92 0.58 11.42 2.55
C PHE A 92 1.04 10.67 1.30
N PRO A 93 1.15 9.33 1.34
CA PRO A 93 1.52 8.56 0.17
C PRO A 93 0.39 8.55 -0.87
N ASP A 94 0.75 8.68 -2.16
CA ASP A 94 -0.21 8.53 -3.27
C ASP A 94 -0.76 7.09 -3.36
N THR A 95 0.05 6.12 -2.93
CA THR A 95 -0.30 4.70 -2.87
C THR A 95 0.19 4.09 -1.56
N SER A 96 -0.71 3.53 -0.76
CA SER A 96 -0.39 2.91 0.53
C SER A 96 -1.31 1.77 0.95
N VAL A 97 -2.36 1.53 0.17
CA VAL A 97 -3.37 0.51 0.42
C VAL A 97 -3.50 -0.38 -0.82
N GLY A 98 -3.45 -1.69 -0.61
CA GLY A 98 -3.81 -2.71 -1.59
C GLY A 98 -5.18 -3.31 -1.27
N ILE A 99 -6.20 -2.99 -2.08
CA ILE A 99 -7.58 -3.43 -1.87
C ILE A 99 -7.83 -4.68 -2.71
N ILE A 100 -7.98 -5.81 -2.06
CA ILE A 100 -8.25 -7.11 -2.68
C ILE A 100 -9.72 -7.18 -3.08
N ASN A 101 -9.95 -7.43 -4.36
CA ASN A 101 -11.25 -7.71 -4.95
C ASN A 101 -11.14 -9.00 -5.77
N ASP A 102 -11.60 -10.10 -5.18
CA ASP A 102 -11.62 -11.42 -5.80
C ASP A 102 -10.24 -11.91 -6.29
N GLY A 103 -10.04 -11.98 -7.60
CA GLY A 103 -8.80 -12.43 -8.25
C GLY A 103 -7.77 -11.32 -8.48
N SER A 104 -8.10 -10.07 -8.15
CA SER A 104 -7.31 -8.87 -8.43
C SER A 104 -7.16 -7.99 -7.19
N PHE A 105 -6.30 -6.98 -7.29
CA PHE A 105 -6.28 -5.88 -6.33
C PHE A 105 -6.22 -4.54 -7.07
N ARG A 106 -6.62 -3.48 -6.37
CA ARG A 106 -6.40 -2.09 -6.78
C ARG A 106 -5.64 -1.35 -5.69
N GLU A 107 -4.95 -0.30 -6.08
CA GLU A 107 -4.17 0.55 -5.17
C GLU A 107 -4.96 1.82 -4.80
N SER A 108 -4.68 2.37 -3.63
CA SER A 108 -5.25 3.62 -3.12
C SER A 108 -4.35 4.23 -2.05
N SER A 109 -4.52 5.52 -1.77
CA SER A 109 -3.86 6.21 -0.65
C SER A 109 -4.61 6.05 0.69
N TYR A 110 -5.87 5.62 0.63
CA TYR A 110 -6.73 5.40 1.80
C TYR A 110 -7.80 4.33 1.52
N TYR A 111 -8.54 3.94 2.55
CA TYR A 111 -9.75 3.12 2.39
C TYR A 111 -10.85 3.50 3.38
N LEU A 112 -12.11 3.37 2.96
CA LEU A 112 -13.27 3.51 3.83
C LEU A 112 -13.95 2.15 4.01
N VAL A 113 -13.98 1.67 5.24
CA VAL A 113 -14.82 0.54 5.63
C VAL A 113 -16.21 1.10 5.98
N HIS A 114 -17.26 0.54 5.36
CA HIS A 114 -18.66 0.91 5.60
C HIS A 114 -18.90 2.44 5.58
N ASP A 115 -18.26 3.14 4.63
CA ASP A 115 -18.39 4.58 4.37
C ASP A 115 -18.08 5.53 5.55
N SER A 116 -17.52 5.02 6.65
CA SER A 116 -17.39 5.80 7.89
C SER A 116 -16.13 5.48 8.69
N ILE A 117 -15.51 4.32 8.51
CA ILE A 117 -14.23 4.00 9.15
C ILE A 117 -13.11 4.19 8.15
N LEU A 118 -12.32 5.24 8.35
CA LEU A 118 -11.17 5.59 7.51
C LEU A 118 -9.93 4.83 7.96
N ILE A 119 -9.35 4.08 7.03
CA ILE A 119 -7.99 3.55 7.12
C ILE A 119 -7.08 4.51 6.36
N LEU A 120 -6.23 5.22 7.10
CA LEU A 120 -5.33 6.24 6.59
C LEU A 120 -3.89 5.88 6.93
N PRO A 121 -3.15 5.25 6.00
CA PRO A 121 -1.72 5.08 6.14
C PRO A 121 -0.98 6.38 5.85
N LEU A 122 -0.01 6.71 6.69
CA LEU A 122 0.90 7.84 6.55
C LEU A 122 2.33 7.31 6.54
N ILE A 123 3.22 7.94 5.76
CA ILE A 123 4.65 7.66 5.85
C ILE A 123 5.24 8.49 6.98
N GLY A 124 5.90 7.82 7.92
CA GLY A 124 6.63 8.44 9.01
C GLY A 124 8.13 8.32 8.90
N MET A 125 8.81 8.50 10.03
CA MET A 125 10.25 8.29 10.16
C MET A 125 10.66 6.88 9.68
N ASN A 126 11.79 6.80 8.97
CA ASN A 126 12.35 5.57 8.39
C ASN A 126 11.53 4.96 7.24
N ASN A 127 10.67 5.75 6.58
CA ASN A 127 9.87 5.33 5.42
C ASN A 127 8.92 4.16 5.70
N PHE A 128 8.54 3.94 6.97
CA PHE A 128 7.52 2.96 7.31
C PHE A 128 6.12 3.57 7.21
N LEU A 129 5.17 2.75 6.77
CA LEU A 129 3.76 3.09 6.83
C LEU A 129 3.25 2.92 8.26
N SER A 130 2.68 4.00 8.77
CA SER A 130 1.99 4.09 10.04
C SER A 130 0.50 4.27 9.78
N VAL A 131 -0.31 3.33 10.24
CA VAL A 131 -1.74 3.24 9.88
C VAL A 131 -2.59 3.79 11.01
N TYR A 132 -3.47 4.73 10.64
CA TYR A 132 -4.50 5.30 11.50
C TYR A 132 -5.86 4.78 11.08
N ILE A 133 -6.64 4.31 12.06
CA ILE A 133 -7.99 3.81 11.87
C ILE A 133 -8.92 4.75 12.62
N LEU A 134 -9.80 5.43 11.89
CA LEU A 134 -10.59 6.55 12.39
C LEU A 134 -12.07 6.31 12.14
N ASN A 135 -12.89 6.45 13.17
CA ASN A 135 -14.33 6.50 13.01
C ASN A 135 -14.76 7.93 12.71
N LEU A 136 -15.13 8.21 11.46
CA LEU A 136 -15.55 9.53 11.01
C LEU A 136 -16.96 9.91 11.50
N GLN A 137 -17.76 8.94 11.91
CA GLN A 137 -19.09 9.20 12.45
C GLN A 137 -19.01 9.67 13.90
N SER A 138 -18.28 8.94 14.75
CA SER A 138 -18.06 9.28 16.17
C SER A 138 -16.91 10.26 16.41
N GLN A 139 -16.07 10.52 15.40
CA GLN A 139 -14.85 11.35 15.51
C GLN A 139 -13.86 10.78 16.53
N GLU A 140 -13.64 9.46 16.46
CA GLU A 140 -12.76 8.72 17.36
C GLU A 140 -11.61 8.06 16.62
N VAL A 141 -10.47 7.97 17.28
CA VAL A 141 -9.32 7.18 16.81
C VAL A 141 -9.49 5.76 17.34
N LEU A 142 -9.74 4.80 16.46
CA LEU A 142 -9.89 3.37 16.80
C LEU A 142 -8.54 2.66 16.89
N GLY A 143 -7.55 3.14 16.12
CA GLY A 143 -6.19 2.62 16.10
C GLY A 143 -5.23 3.70 15.63
N SER A 144 -4.10 3.83 16.29
CA SER A 144 -3.06 4.82 16.00
C SER A 144 -1.70 4.15 15.88
N ASP A 145 -0.91 4.59 14.92
CA ASP A 145 0.46 4.11 14.69
C ASP A 145 0.60 2.59 14.58
N ILE A 146 -0.34 1.94 13.88
CA ILE A 146 -0.21 0.52 13.54
C ILE A 146 0.75 0.44 12.36
N ARG A 147 1.99 0.00 12.59
CA ARG A 147 3.02 0.01 11.55
C ARG A 147 2.92 -1.22 10.65
N THR A 148 3.32 -1.05 9.39
CA THR A 148 3.55 -2.17 8.49
C THR A 148 4.93 -2.09 7.83
N SER A 149 5.60 -3.24 7.76
CA SER A 149 6.85 -3.41 7.00
C SER A 149 6.64 -3.78 5.54
N PHE A 150 5.42 -4.12 5.15
CA PHE A 150 5.05 -4.24 3.74
C PHE A 150 4.85 -2.84 3.15
N SER A 151 5.05 -2.73 1.83
CA SER A 151 4.86 -1.48 1.09
C SER A 151 3.40 -0.99 1.06
N LEU A 152 2.43 -1.88 1.36
CA LEU A 152 1.00 -1.56 1.40
C LEU A 152 0.34 -2.20 2.63
N VAL A 153 -0.67 -1.51 3.15
CA VAL A 153 -1.70 -2.12 3.99
C VAL A 153 -2.65 -2.90 3.09
N TRP A 154 -2.82 -4.19 3.33
CA TRP A 154 -3.70 -5.00 2.51
C TRP A 154 -5.08 -5.09 3.13
N ILE A 155 -6.12 -4.90 2.33
CA ILE A 155 -7.51 -4.88 2.78
C ILE A 155 -8.30 -5.88 1.95
N ASP A 156 -9.12 -6.69 2.60
CA ASP A 156 -10.21 -7.40 1.92
C ASP A 156 -11.46 -6.55 1.96
N GLY A 157 -11.86 -6.06 0.77
CA GLY A 157 -13.00 -5.17 0.63
C GLY A 157 -14.35 -5.81 1.00
N LYS A 158 -14.43 -7.14 1.07
CA LYS A 158 -15.68 -7.87 1.37
C LYS A 158 -15.86 -8.18 2.85
N SER A 159 -14.78 -8.50 3.56
CA SER A 159 -14.86 -8.95 4.96
C SER A 159 -14.54 -7.86 5.98
N SER A 160 -14.24 -6.63 5.54
CA SER A 160 -13.83 -5.53 6.43
C SER A 160 -12.62 -5.92 7.29
N THR A 161 -11.72 -6.74 6.73
CA THR A 161 -10.48 -7.14 7.38
C THR A 161 -9.28 -6.52 6.69
N PHE A 162 -8.22 -6.28 7.44
CA PHE A 162 -6.98 -5.76 6.90
C PHE A 162 -5.77 -6.44 7.55
N LEU A 163 -4.66 -6.39 6.83
CA LEU A 163 -3.40 -7.03 7.18
C LEU A 163 -2.31 -5.97 7.30
N THR A 164 -1.59 -6.02 8.41
CA THR A 164 -0.30 -5.35 8.57
C THR A 164 0.78 -6.36 8.93
N THR A 165 2.02 -5.92 8.94
CA THR A 165 3.17 -6.75 9.29
C THR A 165 4.08 -6.04 10.27
N ASP A 166 4.58 -6.77 11.26
CA ASP A 166 5.62 -6.23 12.14
C ASP A 166 6.95 -6.07 11.38
N THR A 167 7.93 -5.45 12.05
CA THR A 167 9.33 -5.52 11.64
C THR A 167 9.75 -6.99 11.48
N PRO A 168 10.33 -7.37 10.33
CA PRO A 168 10.72 -8.75 10.10
C PRO A 168 11.88 -9.18 11.01
N ASP A 169 11.82 -10.43 11.47
CA ASP A 169 12.93 -11.08 12.17
C ASP A 169 13.92 -11.63 11.13
N TYR A 170 15.23 -11.40 11.33
CA TYR A 170 16.28 -12.01 10.51
C TYR A 170 16.39 -13.50 10.80
N ILE A 171 16.33 -14.34 9.76
CA ILE A 171 16.55 -15.79 9.85
C ILE A 171 17.93 -16.15 9.31
N ASN A 172 18.25 -15.69 8.10
CA ASN A 172 19.55 -15.85 7.46
C ASN A 172 19.71 -14.84 6.30
N ASP A 173 20.86 -14.86 5.63
CA ASP A 173 21.22 -13.92 4.55
C ASP A 173 20.27 -13.93 3.35
N THR A 174 19.42 -14.95 3.23
CA THR A 174 18.46 -15.06 2.12
C THR A 174 17.03 -14.85 2.56
N THR A 175 16.71 -14.91 3.85
CA THR A 175 15.32 -15.05 4.33
C THR A 175 15.04 -14.21 5.57
N TYR A 176 13.91 -13.51 5.54
CA TYR A 176 13.26 -12.85 6.67
C TYR A 176 11.99 -13.60 7.10
N LEU A 177 11.66 -13.52 8.39
CA LEU A 177 10.39 -13.98 8.95
C LEU A 177 9.51 -12.77 9.27
N TYR A 178 8.39 -12.64 8.59
CA TYR A 178 7.40 -11.61 8.82
C TYR A 178 6.30 -12.14 9.74
N LYS A 179 5.98 -11.39 10.80
CA LYS A 179 4.75 -11.57 11.58
C LYS A 179 3.63 -10.80 10.92
N LEU A 180 2.52 -11.48 10.67
CA LEU A 180 1.37 -10.97 9.94
C LEU A 180 0.21 -10.79 10.92
N ASN A 181 -0.35 -9.59 11.01
CA ASN A 181 -1.44 -9.24 11.92
C ASN A 181 -2.72 -8.97 11.13
N LYS A 182 -3.71 -9.85 11.26
CA LYS A 182 -5.04 -9.69 10.65
C LYS A 182 -5.99 -9.02 11.63
N TYR A 183 -6.53 -7.88 11.24
CA TYR A 183 -7.52 -7.13 11.99
C TYR A 183 -8.89 -7.24 11.33
N LYS A 184 -9.94 -7.08 12.14
CA LYS A 184 -11.33 -6.95 11.69
C LYS A 184 -11.93 -5.66 12.23
N ILE A 185 -12.67 -4.96 11.39
CA ILE A 185 -13.50 -3.83 11.77
C ILE A 185 -14.96 -4.28 11.78
N GLU A 186 -15.61 -4.15 12.93
CA GLU A 186 -17.01 -4.55 13.14
C GLU A 186 -17.64 -3.65 14.19
N GLY A 187 -18.86 -3.16 13.93
CA GLY A 187 -19.60 -2.33 14.87
C GLY A 187 -18.90 -1.03 15.30
N GLY A 188 -18.04 -0.47 14.44
CA GLY A 188 -17.27 0.73 14.77
C GLY A 188 -16.07 0.48 15.69
N ALA A 189 -15.74 -0.78 15.97
CA ALA A 189 -14.54 -1.17 16.71
C ALA A 189 -13.57 -1.93 15.80
N MET A 190 -12.29 -1.89 16.17
CA MET A 190 -11.23 -2.65 15.54
C MET A 190 -10.70 -3.71 16.52
N SER A 191 -10.49 -4.93 16.04
CA SER A 191 -9.88 -6.01 16.82
C SER A 191 -8.85 -6.77 16.02
N LEU A 192 -7.78 -7.21 16.67
CA LEU A 192 -6.84 -8.18 16.10
C LEU A 192 -7.45 -9.58 16.21
N ILE A 193 -7.65 -10.26 15.08
CA ILE A 193 -8.36 -11.55 15.04
C ILE A 193 -7.44 -12.74 14.75
N LYS A 194 -6.29 -12.52 14.12
CA LYS A 194 -5.34 -13.59 13.84
C LYS A 194 -3.91 -13.06 13.73
N ARG A 195 -2.95 -13.85 14.21
CA ARG A 195 -1.53 -13.71 13.89
C ARG A 195 -1.07 -14.89 13.06
N ASP A 196 -0.24 -14.63 12.07
CA ASP A 196 0.35 -15.64 11.19
C ASP A 196 1.81 -15.26 10.89
N THR A 197 2.51 -16.10 10.12
CA THR A 197 3.87 -15.80 9.68
C THR A 197 4.08 -16.08 8.19
N ALA A 198 5.04 -15.37 7.60
CA ALA A 198 5.52 -15.64 6.26
C ALA A 198 7.05 -15.56 6.21
N HIS A 199 7.66 -16.58 5.62
CA HIS A 199 9.07 -16.55 5.26
C HIS A 199 9.18 -15.93 3.87
N LEU A 200 9.97 -14.85 3.76
CA LEU A 200 10.17 -14.13 2.51
C LEU A 200 11.65 -14.01 2.24
N ASN A 201 12.02 -14.22 0.97
CA ASN A 201 13.39 -13.94 0.57
C ASN A 201 13.67 -12.44 0.71
N VAL A 202 14.86 -12.06 1.17
CA VAL A 202 15.28 -10.66 1.38
C VAL A 202 15.02 -9.79 0.13
N ASN A 203 15.17 -10.36 -1.07
CA ASN A 203 14.99 -9.65 -2.35
C ASN A 203 13.52 -9.47 -2.77
N LEU A 204 12.57 -10.04 -2.01
CA LEU A 204 11.16 -10.11 -2.39
C LEU A 204 10.24 -9.29 -1.47
N LYS A 205 10.80 -8.53 -0.52
CA LYS A 205 10.01 -7.78 0.48
C LYS A 205 9.06 -6.73 -0.14
N ASP A 206 9.49 -6.11 -1.24
CA ASP A 206 8.75 -5.04 -1.92
C ASP A 206 8.01 -5.56 -3.17
N ASP A 207 8.05 -6.88 -3.44
CA ASP A 207 7.35 -7.48 -4.56
C ASP A 207 5.84 -7.52 -4.28
N LEU A 208 5.11 -6.62 -4.95
CA LEU A 208 3.66 -6.47 -4.80
C LEU A 208 2.90 -7.76 -5.13
N LYS A 209 3.35 -8.55 -6.11
CA LYS A 209 2.67 -9.79 -6.50
C LYS A 209 2.80 -10.85 -5.41
N ILE A 210 3.94 -10.90 -4.74
CA ILE A 210 4.18 -11.79 -3.61
C ILE A 210 3.40 -11.32 -2.38
N ASN A 211 3.47 -10.03 -2.05
CA ASN A 211 2.74 -9.43 -0.93
C ASN A 211 1.22 -9.63 -1.11
N TYR A 212 0.69 -9.44 -2.32
CA TYR A 212 -0.70 -9.74 -2.68
C TYR A 212 -1.06 -11.21 -2.44
N LYS A 213 -0.23 -12.16 -2.90
CA LYS A 213 -0.48 -13.61 -2.69
C LYS A 213 -0.53 -13.97 -1.21
N ILE A 214 0.37 -13.40 -0.41
CA ILE A 214 0.37 -13.59 1.05
C ILE A 214 -0.91 -13.00 1.65
N ALA A 215 -1.23 -11.75 1.32
CA ALA A 215 -2.39 -11.07 1.84
C ALA A 215 -3.68 -11.81 1.53
N ARG A 216 -3.86 -12.26 0.27
CA ARG A 216 -5.02 -13.04 -0.15
C ARG A 216 -5.17 -14.34 0.64
N ARG A 217 -4.07 -15.06 0.91
CA ARG A 217 -4.09 -16.30 1.71
C ARG A 217 -4.53 -16.09 3.16
N ILE A 218 -4.22 -14.92 3.73
CA ILE A 218 -4.49 -14.63 5.14
C ILE A 218 -5.86 -13.97 5.33
N LEU A 219 -6.24 -13.11 4.39
CA LEU A 219 -7.48 -12.34 4.46
C LEU A 219 -8.71 -13.16 4.03
N HIS A 220 -8.57 -14.04 3.03
CA HIS A 220 -9.65 -14.94 2.58
C HIS A 220 -9.66 -16.27 3.34
#